data_AF-A0A9D1AAI6-F1
#
_entry.id   AF-A0A9D1AAI6-F1
#
_cell.length_a   1.000
_cell.length_b   1.000
_cell.length_c   1.000
_cell.angle_alpha   90.00
_cell.angle_beta   90.00
_cell.angle_gamma   90.00
#
_symmetry.space_group_name_H-M   'P 1'
#
loop_
_entity.id
_entity.type
_entity.pdbx_description
1 polymer ?
#
loop_
_entity_poly.entity_id
_entity_poly.type
_entity_poly.pdbx_seq_one_letter_code
_entity_poly.pdbx_strand_id
1 'polypeptide(L)'
;MDLLKGTCPKCGEVLEIPAHLKQFSCLYCGARLSPADLKQEMAPTEANVDGAAAYQYYVDHVVNAVTGHRGIEEKLNKSDFDPAFQRYSAMNAETFRRLDEAVAAGAATVEEAADCFLDGLEEAWRRETKKSSGKFAVGQVDRDKFIIAIYLVPMVRQMGLSSSEDFCVALQASWCRRHPKSPFHLGDYDTIMNGFRKKYFGLCFITTAVCRYSGKADDCAELTAFRTFRDGYLRACPDGAALIDEYYDLAPGIVLRLDMAEDRDRRYEILRQDYLLPCYQDILAGRLEQCKERYTNMMHELKEAYLQ
;
A
#
# COMPACT_ATOMS: atom_id res chain seq x y z
N MET A 1 -7.73 52.60 -2.08
CA MET A 1 -8.71 52.04 -1.13
C MET A 1 -7.96 51.03 -0.30
N ASP A 2 -7.93 51.19 1.02
CA ASP A 2 -7.22 50.24 1.88
C ASP A 2 -7.98 48.92 1.89
N LEU A 3 -7.30 47.86 1.43
CA LEU A 3 -7.81 46.51 1.40
C LEU A 3 -7.10 45.70 2.49
N LEU A 4 -7.85 44.86 3.17
CA LEU A 4 -7.38 43.91 4.15
C LEU A 4 -7.44 42.51 3.54
N LYS A 5 -6.31 41.81 3.52
CA LYS A 5 -6.17 40.44 3.00
C LYS A 5 -6.13 39.46 4.16
N GLY A 6 -6.88 38.36 4.05
CA GLY A 6 -6.85 37.28 5.04
C GLY A 6 -7.70 36.10 4.62
N THR A 7 -7.62 35.00 5.36
CA THR A 7 -8.28 33.74 5.01
C THR A 7 -9.57 33.55 5.79
N CYS A 8 -10.61 33.04 5.12
CA CYS A 8 -11.87 32.69 5.74
C CYS A 8 -11.66 31.53 6.75
N PRO A 9 -12.01 31.68 8.03
CA PRO A 9 -11.83 30.62 9.02
C PRO A 9 -12.77 29.42 8.81
N LYS A 10 -13.81 29.56 7.96
CA LYS A 10 -14.80 28.51 7.68
C LYS A 10 -14.47 27.65 6.47
N CYS A 11 -14.03 28.26 5.37
CA CYS A 11 -13.79 27.55 4.12
C CYS A 11 -12.34 27.58 3.64
N GLY A 12 -11.46 28.35 4.29
CA GLY A 12 -10.03 28.40 3.92
C GLY A 12 -9.71 29.25 2.69
N GLU A 13 -10.70 29.90 2.07
CA GLU A 13 -10.49 30.76 0.91
C GLU A 13 -9.89 32.11 1.28
N VAL A 14 -9.04 32.64 0.40
CA VAL A 14 -8.41 33.96 0.54
C VAL A 14 -9.42 35.05 0.20
N LEU A 15 -9.53 36.04 1.07
CA LEU A 15 -10.45 37.18 0.93
C LEU A 15 -9.67 38.49 0.92
N GLU A 16 -10.02 39.37 -0.01
CA GLU A 16 -9.61 40.78 -0.02
C GLU A 16 -10.85 41.65 0.21
N ILE A 17 -10.87 42.37 1.32
CA ILE A 17 -12.02 43.17 1.73
C ILE A 17 -11.62 44.63 1.98
N PRO A 18 -12.49 45.62 1.74
CA PRO A 18 -12.22 46.99 2.16
C PRO A 18 -12.06 47.09 3.69
N ALA A 19 -10.96 47.71 4.14
CA ALA A 19 -10.59 47.78 5.57
C ALA A 19 -11.60 48.54 6.46
N HIS A 20 -12.49 49.34 5.86
CA HIS A 20 -13.52 50.10 6.58
C HIS A 20 -14.78 49.27 6.92
N LEU A 21 -14.92 48.05 6.39
CA LEU A 21 -16.08 47.20 6.65
C LEU A 21 -16.01 46.64 8.08
N LYS A 22 -17.04 46.95 8.89
CA LYS A 22 -17.18 46.34 10.23
C LYS A 22 -17.57 44.86 10.17
N GLN A 23 -18.35 44.50 9.16
CA GLN A 23 -18.81 43.13 8.88
C GLN A 23 -18.95 42.95 7.37
N PHE A 24 -18.77 41.71 6.91
CA PHE A 24 -18.93 41.29 5.52
C PHE A 24 -19.35 39.82 5.46
N SER A 25 -19.75 39.36 4.28
CA SER A 25 -20.01 37.94 4.04
C SER A 25 -18.91 37.37 3.17
N CYS A 26 -18.41 36.18 3.50
CA CYS A 26 -17.49 35.45 2.65
C CYS A 26 -18.17 35.18 1.30
N LEU A 27 -17.50 35.54 0.20
CA LEU A 27 -18.05 35.38 -1.15
C LEU A 27 -18.18 33.93 -1.59
N TYR A 28 -17.50 32.99 -0.91
CA TYR A 28 -17.47 31.58 -1.26
C TYR A 28 -18.45 30.74 -0.43
N CYS A 29 -18.41 30.85 0.90
CA CYS A 29 -19.25 30.03 1.79
C CYS A 29 -20.43 30.78 2.42
N GLY A 30 -20.55 32.09 2.22
CA GLY A 30 -21.63 32.91 2.78
C GLY A 30 -21.53 33.18 4.29
N ALA A 31 -20.44 32.77 4.95
CA ALA A 31 -20.24 33.03 6.38
C ALA A 31 -20.16 34.55 6.64
N ARG A 32 -20.87 35.04 7.67
CA ARG A 32 -20.76 36.43 8.15
C ARG A 32 -19.55 36.56 9.06
N LEU A 33 -18.66 37.49 8.74
CA LEU A 33 -17.37 37.69 9.37
C LEU A 33 -17.13 39.19 9.63
N SER A 34 -16.23 39.49 10.54
CA SER A 34 -15.60 40.78 10.75
C SER A 34 -14.11 40.73 10.38
N PRO A 35 -13.44 41.87 10.17
CA PRO A 35 -12.01 41.87 9.85
C PRO A 35 -11.14 41.16 10.90
N ALA A 36 -11.58 41.13 12.17
CA ALA A 36 -10.89 40.43 13.25
C ALA A 36 -11.03 38.89 13.18
N ASP A 37 -12.02 38.37 12.44
CA ASP A 37 -12.24 36.93 12.26
C ASP A 37 -11.36 36.34 11.14
N LEU A 38 -10.73 37.19 10.32
CA LEU A 38 -9.84 36.74 9.27
C LEU A 38 -8.56 36.17 9.89
N LYS A 39 -8.23 34.94 9.51
CA LYS A 39 -6.89 34.42 9.78
C LYS A 39 -5.95 35.22 8.89
N GLN A 40 -5.04 35.98 9.49
CA GLN A 40 -3.98 36.62 8.71
C GLN A 40 -3.18 35.50 8.03
N GLU A 41 -2.82 35.69 6.76
CA GLU A 41 -1.68 34.95 6.21
C GLU A 41 -0.55 35.23 7.21
N MET A 42 -0.12 34.19 7.93
CA MET A 42 1.23 34.23 8.46
C MET A 42 2.08 34.47 7.22
N ALA A 43 2.68 35.66 7.13
CA ALA A 43 3.82 35.84 6.24
C ALA A 43 4.68 34.59 6.44
N PRO A 44 5.11 33.89 5.39
CA PRO A 44 5.95 32.73 5.55
C PRO A 44 7.05 33.19 6.50
N THR A 45 7.01 32.67 7.72
CA THR A 45 8.11 32.87 8.63
C THR A 45 9.25 32.30 7.80
N GLU A 46 10.18 33.14 7.39
CA GLU A 46 11.56 32.70 7.17
C GLU A 46 12.03 32.18 8.54
N ALA A 47 11.40 31.10 9.01
CA ALA A 47 12.10 30.12 9.77
C ALA A 47 13.29 29.84 8.88
N ASN A 48 14.46 30.14 9.42
CA ASN A 48 15.73 29.71 8.89
C ASN A 48 15.74 28.18 8.98
N VAL A 49 14.85 27.53 8.23
CA VAL A 49 14.78 26.10 8.04
C VAL A 49 16.00 25.89 7.18
N ASP A 50 17.05 25.39 7.80
CA ASP A 50 18.22 24.94 7.09
C ASP A 50 17.75 23.78 6.19
N GLY A 51 17.30 24.14 4.97
CA GLY A 51 16.75 23.21 4.00
C GLY A 51 17.79 22.16 3.61
N ALA A 52 19.07 22.53 3.65
CA ALA A 52 20.16 21.58 3.46
C ALA A 52 20.23 20.57 4.62
N ALA A 53 20.12 21.00 5.88
CA ALA A 53 20.04 20.08 7.02
C ALA A 53 18.76 19.23 7.02
N ALA A 54 17.63 19.78 6.54
CA ALA A 54 16.39 19.02 6.36
C ALA A 54 16.55 17.94 5.28
N TYR A 55 17.15 18.30 4.14
CA TYR A 55 17.43 17.33 3.08
C TYR A 55 18.45 16.27 3.52
N GLN A 56 19.51 16.66 4.22
CA GLN A 56 20.48 15.71 4.75
C GLN A 56 19.82 14.71 5.71
N TYR A 57 18.91 15.17 6.58
CA TYR A 57 18.14 14.27 7.43
C TYR A 57 17.32 13.27 6.60
N TYR A 58 16.64 13.73 5.54
CA TYR A 58 15.92 12.85 4.62
C TYR A 58 16.85 11.79 4.02
N VAL A 59 17.99 12.21 3.45
CA VAL A 59 18.98 11.30 2.83
C VAL A 59 19.46 10.23 3.82
N ASP A 60 19.76 10.63 5.06
CA ASP A 60 20.27 9.74 6.10
C ASP A 60 19.25 8.67 6.55
N HIS A 61 17.95 8.93 6.38
CA HIS A 61 16.88 8.10 6.96
C HIS A 61 15.98 7.41 5.93
N VAL A 62 15.87 7.92 4.69
CA VAL A 62 14.88 7.43 3.72
C VAL A 62 15.08 5.98 3.33
N VAL A 63 16.33 5.53 3.18
CA VAL A 63 16.63 4.13 2.87
C VAL A 63 16.15 3.22 4.00
N ASN A 64 16.30 3.66 5.26
CA ASN A 64 15.86 2.91 6.43
C ASN A 64 14.33 2.79 6.53
N ALA A 65 13.57 3.68 5.89
CA ALA A 65 12.11 3.59 5.79
C ALA A 65 11.63 2.33 5.04
N VAL A 66 12.54 1.64 4.34
CA VAL A 66 12.30 0.32 3.75
C VAL A 66 13.17 -0.75 4.39
N THR A 67 14.49 -0.55 4.43
CA THR A 67 15.41 -1.62 4.86
C THR A 67 15.25 -1.97 6.34
N GLY A 68 14.90 -0.99 7.19
CA GLY A 68 14.61 -1.18 8.61
C GLY A 68 13.26 -1.86 8.90
N HIS A 69 12.44 -2.08 7.88
CA HIS A 69 11.10 -2.64 7.98
C HIS A 69 10.92 -3.96 7.20
N ARG A 70 12.00 -4.57 6.72
CA ARG A 70 11.95 -5.91 6.10
C ARG A 70 11.36 -6.92 7.08
N GLY A 71 10.36 -7.69 6.64
CA GLY A 71 9.56 -8.58 7.49
C GLY A 71 8.20 -7.98 7.91
N ILE A 72 7.93 -6.70 7.63
CA ILE A 72 6.60 -6.12 7.90
C ILE A 72 5.48 -6.76 7.06
N GLU A 73 5.84 -7.46 5.97
CA GLU A 73 4.91 -8.28 5.18
C GLU A 73 4.19 -9.38 5.99
N GLU A 74 4.79 -9.88 7.08
CA GLU A 74 4.14 -10.86 7.96
C GLU A 74 2.86 -10.31 8.60
N LYS A 75 2.73 -8.97 8.65
CA LYS A 75 1.58 -8.26 9.22
C LYS A 75 0.49 -7.97 8.17
N LEU A 76 0.66 -8.45 6.94
CA LEU A 76 -0.31 -8.27 5.85
C LEU A 76 -1.49 -9.24 5.98
N ASN A 77 -2.22 -9.12 7.08
CA ASN A 77 -3.45 -9.86 7.37
C ASN A 77 -4.50 -8.89 7.94
N LYS A 78 -5.73 -9.37 8.13
CA LYS A 78 -6.84 -8.49 8.48
C LYS A 78 -6.68 -7.86 9.87
N SER A 79 -6.10 -8.57 10.84
CA SER A 79 -5.97 -8.10 12.21
C SER A 79 -4.75 -7.22 12.45
N ASP A 80 -3.65 -7.49 11.75
CA ASP A 80 -2.34 -6.91 12.08
C ASP A 80 -1.96 -5.74 11.16
N PHE A 81 -2.57 -5.63 9.97
CA PHE A 81 -2.14 -4.65 8.98
C PHE A 81 -2.33 -3.21 9.48
N ASP A 82 -3.49 -2.87 10.04
CA ASP A 82 -3.72 -1.50 10.54
C ASP A 82 -2.76 -1.11 11.67
N PRO A 83 -2.62 -1.88 12.78
CA PRO A 83 -1.64 -1.59 13.80
C PRO A 83 -0.20 -1.47 13.27
N ALA A 84 0.20 -2.34 12.34
CA ALA A 84 1.52 -2.29 11.71
C ALA A 84 1.69 -1.03 10.87
N PHE A 85 0.67 -0.64 10.10
CA PHE A 85 0.67 0.56 9.28
C PHE A 85 0.76 1.84 10.11
N GLN A 86 0.00 1.94 11.21
CA GLN A 86 0.08 3.09 12.11
C GLN A 86 1.47 3.22 12.75
N ARG A 87 2.05 2.09 13.19
CA ARG A 87 3.41 2.07 13.74
C ARG A 87 4.45 2.46 12.69
N TYR A 88 4.36 1.91 11.49
CA TYR A 88 5.22 2.25 10.36
C TYR A 88 5.15 3.77 10.07
N SER A 89 3.93 4.30 10.02
CA SER A 89 3.67 5.73 9.76
C SER A 89 4.32 6.62 10.82
N ALA A 90 4.12 6.29 12.10
CA ALA A 90 4.70 7.05 13.20
C ALA A 90 6.24 7.05 13.19
N MET A 91 6.86 5.94 12.78
CA MET A 91 8.33 5.81 12.73
C MET A 91 8.96 6.58 11.56
N ASN A 92 8.24 6.78 10.45
CA ASN A 92 8.81 7.32 9.21
C ASN A 92 8.28 8.72 8.86
N ALA A 93 7.23 9.22 9.51
CA ALA A 93 6.62 10.51 9.21
C ALA A 93 7.60 11.70 9.32
N GLU A 94 8.59 11.65 10.22
CA GLU A 94 9.59 12.71 10.34
C GLU A 94 10.41 12.85 9.06
N THR A 95 10.90 11.74 8.49
CA THR A 95 11.70 11.72 7.26
C THR A 95 11.04 12.48 6.12
N PHE A 96 9.72 12.33 5.95
CA PHE A 96 8.97 12.99 4.89
C PHE A 96 8.51 14.40 5.24
N ARG A 97 8.35 14.76 6.52
CA ARG A 97 8.22 16.17 6.94
C ARG A 97 9.50 16.95 6.66
N ARG A 98 10.66 16.35 6.89
CA ARG A 98 11.97 16.94 6.58
C ARG A 98 12.21 17.07 5.07
N LEU A 99 11.69 16.14 4.26
CA LEU A 99 11.67 16.30 2.81
C LEU A 99 10.81 17.50 2.37
N ASP A 100 9.58 17.62 2.88
CA ASP A 100 8.67 18.73 2.54
C ASP A 100 9.30 20.10 2.91
N GLU A 101 9.91 20.20 4.08
CA GLU A 101 10.71 21.36 4.51
C GLU A 101 11.85 21.69 3.54
N ALA A 102 12.61 20.68 3.11
CA ALA A 102 13.71 20.87 2.17
C ALA A 102 13.25 21.33 0.78
N VAL A 103 12.15 20.75 0.28
CA VAL A 103 11.54 21.11 -1.01
C VAL A 103 10.98 22.54 -0.95
N ALA A 104 10.29 22.90 0.13
CA ALA A 104 9.78 24.26 0.34
C ALA A 104 10.89 25.31 0.43
N ALA A 105 12.05 24.95 1.00
CA ALA A 105 13.23 25.80 1.05
C ALA A 105 14.06 25.82 -0.26
N GLY A 106 13.68 25.04 -1.27
CA GLY A 106 14.40 24.93 -2.54
C GLY A 106 15.75 24.21 -2.44
N ALA A 107 15.97 23.42 -1.38
CA ALA A 107 17.22 22.69 -1.16
C ALA A 107 17.32 21.38 -1.95
N ALA A 108 16.18 20.85 -2.40
CA ALA A 108 16.09 19.68 -3.27
C ALA A 108 14.75 19.67 -4.03
N THR A 109 14.67 18.95 -5.14
CA THR A 109 13.38 18.62 -5.78
C THR A 109 12.87 17.24 -5.33
N VAL A 110 11.59 16.97 -5.57
CA VAL A 110 11.00 15.65 -5.29
C VAL A 110 11.59 14.54 -6.17
N GLU A 111 12.01 14.86 -7.40
CA GLU A 111 12.69 13.95 -8.31
C GLU A 111 14.09 13.59 -7.80
N GLU A 112 14.86 14.58 -7.35
CA GLU A 112 16.18 14.37 -6.74
C GLU A 112 16.07 13.49 -5.49
N ALA A 113 15.07 13.76 -4.64
CA ALA A 113 14.80 12.98 -3.45
C ALA A 113 14.39 11.53 -3.77
N ALA A 114 13.54 11.33 -4.78
CA ALA A 114 13.11 10.01 -5.23
C ALA A 114 14.27 9.20 -5.83
N ASP A 115 15.10 9.82 -6.67
CA ASP A 115 16.27 9.18 -7.25
C ASP A 115 17.32 8.84 -6.17
N CYS A 116 17.57 9.75 -5.22
CA CYS A 116 18.45 9.50 -4.07
C CYS A 116 17.98 8.28 -3.24
N PHE A 117 16.68 8.18 -2.97
CA PHE A 117 16.11 7.04 -2.25
C PHE A 117 16.32 5.72 -2.99
N LEU A 118 16.05 5.67 -4.29
CA LEU A 118 16.22 4.46 -5.08
C LEU A 118 17.70 4.08 -5.27
N ASP A 119 18.59 5.06 -5.43
CA ASP A 119 20.04 4.82 -5.47
C ASP A 119 20.54 4.17 -4.18
N GLY A 120 20.05 4.64 -3.03
CA GLY A 120 20.37 4.06 -1.73
C GLY A 120 19.85 2.63 -1.56
N LEU A 121 18.64 2.33 -2.08
CA LEU A 121 18.11 0.97 -2.09
C LEU A 121 18.89 0.03 -3.02
N GLU A 122 19.23 0.48 -4.21
CA GLU A 122 20.05 -0.31 -5.16
C GLU A 122 21.40 -0.68 -4.55
N GLU A 123 22.03 0.27 -3.87
CA GLU A 123 23.29 0.01 -3.17
C GLU A 123 23.10 -0.97 -1.99
N ALA A 124 21.98 -0.88 -1.26
CA ALA A 124 21.63 -1.87 -0.24
C ALA A 124 21.41 -3.27 -0.83
N TRP A 125 20.75 -3.38 -2.00
CA TRP A 125 20.55 -4.65 -2.69
C TRP A 125 21.86 -5.26 -3.20
N ARG A 126 22.80 -4.46 -3.68
CA ARG A 126 24.12 -4.94 -4.13
C ARG A 126 24.93 -5.57 -2.99
N ARG A 127 24.72 -5.12 -1.76
CA ARG A 127 25.39 -5.67 -0.55
C ARG A 127 24.71 -6.95 -0.04
N GLU A 128 23.50 -7.25 -0.49
CA GLU A 128 22.77 -8.45 -0.09
C GLU A 128 23.36 -9.69 -0.80
N THR A 129 23.85 -10.66 -0.02
CA THR A 129 24.47 -11.88 -0.55
C THR A 129 23.54 -13.09 -0.50
N LYS A 130 22.45 -13.00 0.27
CA LYS A 130 21.49 -14.10 0.45
C LYS A 130 20.52 -14.16 -0.73
N LYS A 131 20.52 -15.31 -1.41
CA LYS A 131 19.52 -15.63 -2.43
C LYS A 131 18.40 -16.44 -1.80
N SER A 132 17.15 -16.02 -2.03
CA SER A 132 15.98 -16.83 -1.74
C SER A 132 15.94 -18.03 -2.70
N SER A 133 15.71 -19.23 -2.16
CA SER A 133 15.51 -20.45 -2.94
C SER A 133 14.14 -21.05 -2.60
N GLY A 134 13.51 -21.71 -3.57
CA GLY A 134 12.17 -22.28 -3.39
C GLY A 134 11.23 -21.93 -4.54
N LYS A 135 10.12 -22.67 -4.61
CA LYS A 135 9.12 -22.60 -5.69
C LYS A 135 8.49 -21.22 -5.83
N PHE A 136 8.24 -20.56 -4.70
CA PHE A 136 7.68 -19.21 -4.60
C PHE A 136 8.66 -18.18 -4.07
N ALA A 137 9.97 -18.45 -4.14
CA ALA A 137 11.00 -17.55 -3.62
C ALA A 137 10.82 -16.11 -4.12
N VAL A 138 10.77 -15.13 -3.20
CA VAL A 138 10.64 -13.70 -3.51
C VAL A 138 12.00 -13.03 -3.39
N GLY A 139 12.41 -12.27 -4.41
CA GLY A 139 13.68 -11.53 -4.40
C GLY A 139 13.64 -10.31 -3.47
N GLN A 140 14.81 -9.79 -3.09
CA GLN A 140 14.87 -8.62 -2.19
C GLN A 140 14.26 -7.36 -2.81
N VAL A 141 14.43 -7.16 -4.11
CA VAL A 141 13.82 -6.04 -4.85
C VAL A 141 12.30 -6.09 -4.74
N ASP A 142 11.69 -7.27 -4.91
CA ASP A 142 10.24 -7.45 -4.80
C ASP A 142 9.73 -7.27 -3.35
N ARG A 143 10.51 -7.69 -2.35
CA ARG A 143 10.22 -7.43 -0.93
C ARG A 143 10.22 -5.92 -0.64
N ASP A 144 11.26 -5.23 -1.07
CA ASP A 144 11.39 -3.79 -0.82
C ASP A 144 10.34 -2.99 -1.62
N LYS A 145 10.06 -3.37 -2.88
CA LYS A 145 8.94 -2.84 -3.69
C LYS A 145 7.60 -2.95 -2.97
N PHE A 146 7.35 -4.09 -2.32
CA PHE A 146 6.14 -4.31 -1.55
C PHE A 146 6.02 -3.31 -0.39
N ILE A 147 7.09 -3.09 0.39
CA ILE A 147 7.09 -2.10 1.47
C ILE A 147 6.81 -0.69 0.91
N ILE A 148 7.43 -0.36 -0.23
CA ILE A 148 7.22 0.91 -0.90
C ILE A 148 5.74 1.11 -1.28
N ALA A 149 5.14 0.16 -1.99
CA ALA A 149 3.79 0.34 -2.53
C ALA A 149 2.69 0.23 -1.47
N ILE A 150 2.90 -0.56 -0.41
CA ILE A 150 1.86 -0.90 0.57
C ILE A 150 1.95 -0.09 1.86
N TYR A 151 3.15 0.36 2.23
CA TYR A 151 3.37 1.12 3.46
C TYR A 151 3.83 2.54 3.17
N LEU A 152 4.94 2.71 2.45
CA LEU A 152 5.56 4.03 2.23
C LEU A 152 4.64 4.97 1.44
N VAL A 153 4.22 4.55 0.24
CA VAL A 153 3.38 5.39 -0.63
C VAL A 153 2.06 5.76 0.04
N PRO A 154 1.26 4.83 0.60
CA PRO A 154 0.03 5.19 1.26
C PRO A 154 0.24 6.09 2.48
N MET A 155 1.31 5.89 3.26
CA MET A 155 1.66 6.76 4.38
C MET A 155 1.96 8.18 3.90
N VAL A 156 2.86 8.35 2.92
CA VAL A 156 3.23 9.68 2.40
C VAL A 156 2.00 10.42 1.86
N ARG A 157 1.10 9.72 1.15
CA ARG A 157 -0.15 10.30 0.65
C ARG A 157 -1.10 10.67 1.79
N GLN A 158 -1.21 9.84 2.82
CA GLN A 158 -2.06 10.12 3.99
C GLN A 158 -1.56 11.33 4.80
N MET A 159 -0.26 11.62 4.78
CA MET A 159 0.29 12.80 5.45
C MET A 159 -0.22 14.12 4.85
N GLY A 160 -0.55 14.15 3.55
CA GLY A 160 -1.11 15.33 2.89
C GLY A 160 -0.22 16.57 2.93
N LEU A 161 1.11 16.40 2.91
CA LEU A 161 2.08 17.49 2.84
C LEU A 161 2.10 18.10 1.43
N SER A 162 2.71 19.28 1.29
CA SER A 162 2.76 19.98 0.00
C SER A 162 3.53 19.19 -1.07
N SER A 163 4.57 18.45 -0.66
CA SER A 163 5.37 17.60 -1.54
C SER A 163 4.87 16.15 -1.66
N SER A 164 3.83 15.75 -0.91
CA SER A 164 3.47 14.33 -0.74
C SER A 164 3.11 13.61 -2.05
N GLU A 165 2.15 14.14 -2.81
CA GLU A 165 1.68 13.47 -4.04
C GLU A 165 2.76 13.53 -5.14
N ASP A 166 3.40 14.68 -5.31
CA ASP A 166 4.45 14.88 -6.31
C ASP A 166 5.66 13.96 -6.06
N PHE A 167 6.04 13.75 -4.79
CA PHE A 167 7.05 12.75 -4.42
C PHE A 167 6.63 11.34 -4.78
N CYS A 168 5.39 10.92 -4.48
CA CYS A 168 4.92 9.59 -4.83
C CYS A 168 4.92 9.35 -6.35
N VAL A 169 4.50 10.35 -7.14
CA VAL A 169 4.54 10.30 -8.60
C VAL A 169 5.98 10.22 -9.11
N ALA A 170 6.89 11.05 -8.60
CA ALA A 170 8.30 11.05 -8.96
C ALA A 170 8.97 9.70 -8.64
N LEU A 171 8.68 9.14 -7.46
CA LEU A 171 9.16 7.82 -7.03
C LEU A 171 8.68 6.70 -7.95
N GLN A 172 7.39 6.67 -8.28
CA GLN A 172 6.86 5.67 -9.21
C GLN A 172 7.48 5.81 -10.61
N ALA A 173 7.62 7.03 -11.11
CA ALA A 173 8.23 7.28 -12.42
C ALA A 173 9.69 6.79 -12.47
N SER A 174 10.48 7.10 -11.44
CA SER A 174 11.86 6.62 -11.35
C SER A 174 11.94 5.10 -11.21
N TRP A 175 11.06 4.49 -10.40
CA TRP A 175 10.97 3.03 -10.28
C TRP A 175 10.67 2.38 -11.63
N CYS A 176 9.64 2.83 -12.33
CA CYS A 176 9.23 2.26 -13.63
C CYS A 176 10.33 2.40 -14.69
N ARG A 177 11.11 3.48 -14.63
CA ARG A 177 12.28 3.68 -15.51
C ARG A 177 13.39 2.67 -15.22
N ARG A 178 13.65 2.36 -13.93
CA ARG A 178 14.69 1.41 -13.48
C ARG A 178 14.25 -0.06 -13.59
N HIS A 179 12.96 -0.33 -13.42
CA HIS A 179 12.36 -1.68 -13.34
C HIS A 179 11.12 -1.82 -14.24
N PRO A 180 11.26 -1.69 -15.58
CA PRO A 180 10.12 -1.62 -16.51
C PRO A 180 9.26 -2.89 -16.57
N LYS A 181 9.79 -4.04 -16.16
CA LYS A 181 9.06 -5.31 -16.10
C LYS A 181 8.28 -5.52 -14.80
N SER A 182 8.49 -4.66 -13.81
CA SER A 182 8.02 -4.85 -12.46
C SER A 182 7.46 -3.54 -11.86
N PRO A 183 6.50 -2.89 -12.53
CA PRO A 183 5.92 -1.64 -12.05
C PRO A 183 5.10 -1.86 -10.77
N PHE A 184 4.90 -0.80 -9.99
CA PHE A 184 3.89 -0.76 -8.93
C PHE A 184 2.93 0.41 -9.17
N HIS A 185 1.76 0.35 -8.53
CA HIS A 185 0.75 1.40 -8.62
C HIS A 185 0.68 2.21 -7.33
N LEU A 186 0.32 3.50 -7.44
CA LEU A 186 0.10 4.36 -6.28
C LEU A 186 -1.21 4.00 -5.58
N GLY A 187 -1.09 3.14 -4.55
CA GLY A 187 -2.21 2.78 -3.69
C GLY A 187 -2.53 3.85 -2.64
N ASP A 188 -3.66 3.69 -1.99
CA ASP A 188 -4.02 4.40 -0.76
C ASP A 188 -4.40 3.39 0.34
N TYR A 189 -4.32 3.85 1.58
CA TYR A 189 -4.56 3.02 2.76
C TYR A 189 -5.98 2.44 2.77
N ASP A 190 -6.98 3.25 2.40
CA ASP A 190 -8.37 2.83 2.43
C ASP A 190 -8.65 1.70 1.44
N THR A 191 -8.07 1.74 0.24
CA THR A 191 -8.20 0.69 -0.77
C THR A 191 -7.61 -0.62 -0.27
N ILE A 192 -6.42 -0.56 0.35
CA ILE A 192 -5.74 -1.74 0.91
C ILE A 192 -6.56 -2.31 2.08
N MET A 193 -7.00 -1.47 3.02
CA MET A 193 -7.86 -1.85 4.15
C MET A 193 -9.18 -2.46 3.71
N ASN A 194 -9.82 -1.86 2.71
CA ASN A 194 -11.08 -2.36 2.17
C ASN A 194 -10.89 -3.72 1.47
N GLY A 195 -9.71 -4.01 0.94
CA GLY A 195 -9.32 -5.33 0.46
C GLY A 195 -9.50 -6.42 1.52
N PHE A 196 -9.02 -6.20 2.75
CA PHE A 196 -9.18 -7.13 3.88
C PHE A 196 -10.63 -7.21 4.39
N ARG A 197 -11.42 -6.14 4.22
CA ARG A 197 -12.81 -6.07 4.71
C ARG A 197 -13.83 -6.75 3.79
N LYS A 198 -13.46 -7.16 2.56
CA LYS A 198 -14.33 -7.88 1.61
C LYS A 198 -14.71 -9.32 2.03
N LYS A 199 -14.86 -9.59 3.34
CA LYS A 199 -15.36 -10.85 3.94
C LYS A 199 -16.81 -11.17 3.52
N TYR A 200 -17.56 -10.22 2.98
CA TYR A 200 -19.03 -10.32 2.90
C TYR A 200 -19.63 -10.98 1.64
N PHE A 201 -18.85 -11.45 0.67
CA PHE A 201 -19.38 -12.03 -0.59
C PHE A 201 -19.06 -13.51 -0.83
N GLY A 202 -18.51 -14.24 0.14
CA GLY A 202 -18.25 -15.69 -0.03
C GLY A 202 -17.24 -16.03 -1.15
N LEU A 203 -16.35 -15.10 -1.51
CA LEU A 203 -15.33 -15.26 -2.54
C LEU A 203 -14.17 -16.15 -2.06
N CYS A 204 -13.67 -17.05 -2.90
CA CYS A 204 -12.41 -17.75 -2.66
C CYS A 204 -11.26 -16.91 -3.28
N PHE A 205 -10.69 -15.95 -2.53
CA PHE A 205 -9.69 -14.99 -3.03
C PHE A 205 -8.63 -15.56 -3.99
N ILE A 206 -7.82 -16.52 -3.56
CA ILE A 206 -6.73 -17.11 -4.38
C ILE A 206 -7.30 -17.81 -5.62
N THR A 207 -8.34 -18.63 -5.47
CA THR A 207 -8.98 -19.32 -6.61
C THR A 207 -9.59 -18.31 -7.58
N THR A 208 -10.19 -17.24 -7.06
CA THR A 208 -10.79 -16.16 -7.86
C THR A 208 -9.71 -15.43 -8.65
N ALA A 209 -8.57 -15.12 -8.01
CA ALA A 209 -7.43 -14.50 -8.67
C ALA A 209 -6.88 -15.39 -9.80
N VAL A 210 -6.69 -16.70 -9.55
CA VAL A 210 -6.21 -17.65 -10.57
C VAL A 210 -7.21 -17.81 -11.72
N CYS A 211 -8.51 -17.93 -11.44
CA CYS A 211 -9.54 -18.05 -12.48
C CYS A 211 -9.65 -16.77 -13.32
N ARG A 212 -9.60 -15.59 -12.70
CA ARG A 212 -9.58 -14.30 -13.40
C ARG A 212 -8.33 -14.15 -14.27
N TYR A 213 -7.16 -14.53 -13.74
CA TYR A 213 -5.92 -14.55 -14.50
C TYR A 213 -6.02 -15.47 -15.73
N SER A 214 -6.74 -16.58 -15.61
CA SER A 214 -7.03 -17.51 -16.72
C SER A 214 -8.15 -17.03 -17.66
N GLY A 215 -8.65 -15.80 -17.51
CA GLY A 215 -9.73 -15.23 -18.33
C GLY A 215 -11.12 -15.81 -18.07
N LYS A 216 -11.34 -16.49 -16.94
CA LYS A 216 -12.62 -17.12 -16.59
C LYS A 216 -13.53 -16.16 -15.81
N ALA A 217 -14.84 -16.31 -16.01
CA ALA A 217 -15.85 -15.60 -15.24
C ALA A 217 -15.91 -16.08 -13.77
N ASP A 218 -16.51 -15.25 -12.91
CA ASP A 218 -16.60 -15.48 -11.45
C ASP A 218 -17.56 -16.63 -11.06
N ASP A 219 -18.47 -16.99 -11.96
CA ASP A 219 -19.43 -18.09 -11.85
C ASP A 219 -18.96 -19.36 -12.58
N CYS A 220 -17.69 -19.44 -12.97
CA CYS A 220 -17.18 -20.62 -13.67
C CYS A 220 -17.29 -21.90 -12.82
N ALA A 221 -17.31 -23.05 -13.49
CA ALA A 221 -17.49 -24.35 -12.85
C ALA A 221 -16.47 -24.62 -11.73
N GLU A 222 -15.22 -24.20 -11.92
CA GLU A 222 -14.15 -24.34 -10.93
C GLU A 222 -14.47 -23.56 -9.65
N LEU A 223 -14.76 -22.26 -9.74
CA LEU A 223 -15.10 -21.44 -8.59
C LEU A 223 -16.34 -21.94 -7.85
N THR A 224 -17.35 -22.36 -8.60
CA THR A 224 -18.58 -22.93 -8.04
C THR A 224 -18.31 -24.23 -7.28
N ALA A 225 -17.43 -25.10 -7.80
CA ALA A 225 -17.02 -26.32 -7.13
C ALA A 225 -16.23 -26.04 -5.85
N PHE A 226 -15.27 -25.11 -5.88
CA PHE A 226 -14.51 -24.71 -4.69
C PHE A 226 -15.38 -24.07 -3.61
N ARG A 227 -16.35 -23.22 -4.00
CA ARG A 227 -17.33 -22.64 -3.06
C ARG A 227 -18.18 -23.72 -2.41
N THR A 228 -18.71 -24.65 -3.21
CA THR A 228 -19.49 -25.80 -2.71
C THR A 228 -18.68 -26.68 -1.76
N PHE A 229 -17.43 -26.99 -2.13
CA PHE A 229 -16.50 -27.75 -1.29
C PHE A 229 -16.27 -27.06 0.06
N ARG A 230 -15.97 -25.76 0.04
CA ARG A 230 -15.74 -24.96 1.24
C ARG A 230 -16.98 -24.91 2.14
N ASP A 231 -18.12 -24.53 1.55
CA ASP A 231 -19.33 -24.20 2.30
C ASP A 231 -20.07 -25.45 2.80
N GLY A 232 -19.90 -26.59 2.11
CA GLY A 232 -20.43 -27.88 2.49
C GLY A 232 -19.44 -28.71 3.30
N TYR A 233 -18.53 -29.40 2.61
CA TYR A 233 -17.65 -30.40 3.24
C TYR A 233 -16.65 -29.77 4.21
N LEU A 234 -15.87 -28.77 3.79
CA LEU A 234 -14.82 -28.21 4.63
C LEU A 234 -15.41 -27.60 5.89
N ARG A 235 -16.49 -26.83 5.80
CA ARG A 235 -17.19 -26.26 6.97
C ARG A 235 -17.69 -27.33 7.95
N ALA A 236 -18.04 -28.53 7.47
CA ALA A 236 -18.51 -29.62 8.32
C ALA A 236 -17.37 -30.39 9.01
N CYS A 237 -16.12 -30.23 8.55
CA CYS A 237 -14.96 -30.83 9.21
C CYS A 237 -14.69 -30.20 10.59
N PRO A 238 -14.19 -30.96 11.59
CA PRO A 238 -13.91 -30.42 12.93
C PRO A 238 -12.94 -29.23 12.97
N ASP A 239 -11.92 -29.24 12.12
CA ASP A 239 -10.92 -28.18 11.93
C ASP A 239 -11.28 -27.18 10.83
N GLY A 240 -12.40 -27.42 10.15
CA GLY A 240 -12.82 -26.71 8.94
C GLY A 240 -13.05 -25.22 9.13
N ALA A 241 -13.72 -24.84 10.22
CA ALA A 241 -13.98 -23.43 10.54
C ALA A 241 -12.68 -22.64 10.70
N ALA A 242 -11.69 -23.21 11.41
CA ALA A 242 -10.40 -22.57 11.61
C ALA A 242 -9.61 -22.42 10.31
N LEU A 243 -9.59 -23.45 9.45
CA LEU A 243 -8.94 -23.39 8.13
C LEU A 243 -9.58 -22.33 7.22
N ILE A 244 -10.91 -22.21 7.24
CA ILE A 244 -11.63 -21.18 6.48
C ILE A 244 -11.29 -19.79 7.03
N ASP A 245 -11.31 -19.60 8.34
CA ASP A 245 -10.98 -18.29 8.92
C ASP A 245 -9.53 -17.88 8.64
N GLU A 246 -8.56 -18.79 8.79
CA GLU A 246 -7.16 -18.52 8.42
C GLU A 246 -7.02 -18.16 6.94
N TYR A 247 -7.70 -18.90 6.05
CA TYR A 247 -7.71 -18.56 4.63
C TYR A 247 -8.20 -17.13 4.38
N TYR A 248 -9.32 -16.73 4.97
CA TYR A 248 -9.88 -15.40 4.77
C TYR A 248 -9.06 -14.28 5.40
N ASP A 249 -8.23 -14.59 6.39
CA ASP A 249 -7.30 -13.66 7.01
C ASP A 249 -6.06 -13.43 6.15
N LEU A 250 -5.48 -14.50 5.59
CA LEU A 250 -4.19 -14.47 4.88
C LEU A 250 -4.31 -14.27 3.36
N ALA A 251 -5.35 -14.83 2.73
CA ALA A 251 -5.45 -14.90 1.26
C ALA A 251 -5.45 -13.53 0.56
N PRO A 252 -6.09 -12.45 1.07
CA PRO A 252 -6.02 -11.13 0.45
C PRO A 252 -4.57 -10.60 0.36
N GLY A 253 -3.78 -10.79 1.43
CA GLY A 253 -2.37 -10.38 1.45
C GLY A 253 -1.51 -11.18 0.48
N ILE A 254 -1.74 -12.50 0.41
CA ILE A 254 -1.05 -13.37 -0.55
C ILE A 254 -1.34 -12.96 -1.99
N VAL A 255 -2.61 -12.71 -2.34
CA VAL A 255 -3.00 -12.25 -3.70
C VAL A 255 -2.37 -10.91 -4.03
N LEU A 256 -2.35 -9.96 -3.09
CA LEU A 256 -1.69 -8.67 -3.29
C LEU A 256 -0.20 -8.84 -3.62
N ARG A 257 0.52 -9.73 -2.92
CA ARG A 257 1.93 -10.00 -3.21
C ARG A 257 2.14 -10.75 -4.52
N LEU A 258 1.25 -11.69 -4.88
CA LEU A 258 1.28 -12.38 -6.17
C LEU A 258 1.15 -11.38 -7.33
N ASP A 259 0.17 -10.48 -7.25
CA ASP A 259 -0.09 -9.48 -8.30
C ASP A 259 1.05 -8.50 -8.48
N MET A 260 1.81 -8.24 -7.42
CA MET A 260 2.98 -7.37 -7.44
C MET A 260 4.26 -8.06 -7.89
N ALA A 261 4.35 -9.39 -7.96
CA ALA A 261 5.60 -10.07 -8.29
C ALA A 261 6.03 -9.85 -9.76
N GLU A 262 7.33 -9.73 -10.03
CA GLU A 262 7.80 -9.62 -11.44
C GLU A 262 7.43 -10.87 -12.26
N ASP A 263 7.55 -12.05 -11.67
CA ASP A 263 7.16 -13.33 -12.28
C ASP A 263 5.72 -13.76 -11.96
N ARG A 264 4.80 -12.79 -11.77
CA ARG A 264 3.36 -12.99 -11.50
C ARG A 264 2.75 -14.09 -12.37
N ASP A 265 2.97 -14.01 -13.68
CA ASP A 265 2.36 -14.92 -14.66
C ASP A 265 2.78 -16.37 -14.44
N ARG A 266 4.06 -16.59 -14.11
CA ARG A 266 4.62 -17.89 -13.75
C ARG A 266 4.03 -18.40 -12.43
N ARG A 267 3.89 -17.53 -11.43
CA ARG A 267 3.34 -17.89 -10.11
C ARG A 267 1.87 -18.31 -10.20
N TYR A 268 1.06 -17.59 -10.98
CA TYR A 268 -0.34 -17.99 -11.20
C TYR A 268 -0.45 -19.30 -11.97
N GLU A 269 0.40 -19.53 -12.96
CA GLU A 269 0.42 -20.81 -13.68
C GLU A 269 0.81 -21.98 -12.77
N ILE A 270 1.82 -21.79 -11.90
CA ILE A 270 2.19 -22.78 -10.87
C ILE A 270 1.00 -23.05 -9.94
N LEU A 271 0.33 -22.02 -9.43
CA LEU A 271 -0.84 -22.18 -8.56
C LEU A 271 -1.96 -22.97 -9.22
N ARG A 272 -2.21 -22.67 -10.49
CA ARG A 272 -3.23 -23.34 -11.30
C ARG A 272 -2.89 -24.81 -11.50
N GLN A 273 -1.69 -25.11 -11.98
CA GLN A 273 -1.30 -26.46 -12.42
C GLN A 273 -1.02 -27.40 -11.25
N ASP A 274 -0.31 -26.90 -10.23
CA ASP A 274 0.22 -27.77 -9.18
C ASP A 274 -0.76 -27.94 -8.02
N TYR A 275 -1.70 -27.02 -7.83
CA TYR A 275 -2.64 -27.04 -6.70
C TYR A 275 -4.09 -27.01 -7.14
N LEU A 276 -4.56 -25.94 -7.80
CA LEU A 276 -5.99 -25.75 -8.02
C LEU A 276 -6.60 -26.75 -9.01
N LEU A 277 -5.91 -27.09 -10.10
CA LEU A 277 -6.40 -28.07 -11.06
C LEU A 277 -6.49 -29.48 -10.43
N PRO A 278 -5.45 -30.00 -9.72
CA PRO A 278 -5.56 -31.24 -8.95
C PRO A 278 -6.69 -31.21 -7.90
N CYS A 279 -6.82 -30.12 -7.14
CA CYS A 279 -7.91 -29.98 -6.16
C CYS A 279 -9.28 -30.03 -6.83
N TYR A 280 -9.45 -29.35 -7.97
CA TYR A 280 -10.70 -29.38 -8.72
C TYR A 280 -11.03 -30.79 -9.23
N GLN A 281 -10.04 -31.53 -9.72
CA GLN A 281 -10.21 -32.94 -10.11
C GLN A 281 -10.59 -33.84 -8.92
N ASP A 282 -10.02 -33.59 -7.75
CA ASP A 282 -10.38 -34.29 -6.51
C ASP A 282 -11.82 -34.00 -6.10
N ILE A 283 -12.28 -32.74 -6.19
CA ILE A 283 -13.69 -32.38 -5.93
C ILE A 283 -14.63 -33.11 -6.90
N LEU A 284 -14.35 -33.09 -8.21
CA LEU A 284 -15.20 -33.74 -9.22
C LEU A 284 -15.28 -35.26 -9.02
N ALA A 285 -14.24 -35.88 -8.47
CA ALA A 285 -14.19 -37.31 -8.20
C ALA A 285 -14.68 -37.69 -6.79
N GLY A 286 -15.17 -36.73 -5.99
CA GLY A 286 -15.63 -36.97 -4.61
C GLY A 286 -14.51 -37.23 -3.59
N ARG A 287 -13.24 -36.97 -3.96
CA ARG A 287 -12.04 -37.13 -3.12
C ARG A 287 -11.83 -35.91 -2.22
N LEU A 288 -12.81 -35.62 -1.37
CA LEU A 288 -12.88 -34.35 -0.64
C LEU A 288 -11.79 -34.20 0.42
N GLU A 289 -11.38 -35.28 1.10
CA GLU A 289 -10.27 -35.24 2.07
C GLU A 289 -8.93 -34.96 1.37
N GLN A 290 -8.68 -35.60 0.22
CA GLN A 290 -7.48 -35.32 -0.56
C GLN A 290 -7.45 -33.87 -1.07
N CYS A 291 -8.60 -33.33 -1.49
CA CYS A 291 -8.73 -31.92 -1.84
C CYS A 291 -8.38 -31.02 -0.64
N LYS A 292 -8.88 -31.34 0.56
CA LYS A 292 -8.55 -30.59 1.78
C LYS A 292 -7.05 -30.60 2.06
N GLU A 293 -6.41 -31.78 2.07
CA GLU A 293 -4.96 -31.90 2.30
C GLU A 293 -4.14 -31.06 1.31
N ARG A 294 -4.43 -31.17 0.01
CA ARG A 294 -3.75 -30.37 -1.03
C ARG A 294 -3.95 -28.88 -0.84
N TYR A 295 -5.17 -28.46 -0.51
CA TYR A 295 -5.51 -27.06 -0.32
C TYR A 295 -4.80 -26.47 0.90
N THR A 296 -4.73 -27.22 2.01
CA THR A 296 -4.00 -26.83 3.21
C THR A 296 -2.50 -26.73 2.94
N ASN A 297 -1.92 -27.68 2.20
CA ASN A 297 -0.50 -27.63 1.82
C ASN A 297 -0.19 -26.42 0.93
N MET A 298 -1.06 -26.11 -0.04
CA MET A 298 -0.95 -24.88 -0.84
C MET A 298 -0.91 -23.64 0.05
N MET A 299 -1.84 -23.55 1.01
CA MET A 299 -1.90 -22.40 1.91
C MET A 299 -0.66 -22.28 2.80
N HIS A 300 -0.11 -23.41 3.27
CA HIS A 300 1.13 -23.43 4.04
C HIS A 300 2.31 -22.88 3.22
N GLU A 301 2.53 -23.40 2.01
CA GLU A 301 3.62 -22.95 1.13
C GLU A 301 3.49 -21.46 0.75
N LEU A 302 2.27 -20.99 0.51
CA LEU A 302 2.01 -19.58 0.22
C LEU A 302 2.26 -18.69 1.44
N LYS A 303 1.86 -19.13 2.62
CA LYS A 303 2.12 -18.40 3.87
C LYS A 303 3.62 -18.27 4.11
N GLU A 304 4.38 -19.36 3.98
CA GLU A 304 5.84 -19.36 4.14
C GLU A 304 6.53 -18.46 3.10
N ALA A 305 6.04 -18.40 1.87
CA ALA A 305 6.70 -17.66 0.80
C ALA A 305 6.41 -16.15 0.80
N TYR A 306 5.24 -15.74 1.29
CA TYR A 306 4.74 -14.38 1.14
C TYR A 306 4.52 -13.66 2.46
N LEU A 307 4.44 -14.37 3.58
CA LEU A 307 4.12 -13.78 4.89
C LEU A 307 5.10 -14.23 5.99
N GLN A 308 6.25 -14.81 5.61
CA GLN A 308 7.37 -15.25 6.46
C GLN A 308 8.67 -15.09 5.66
#